data_AF-A0A0C5S2H6-F1
#
_entry.id   AF-A0A0C5S2H6-F1
#
_cell.length_a   1.000
_cell.length_b   1.000
_cell.length_c   1.000
_cell.angle_alpha   90.00
_cell.angle_beta   90.00
_cell.angle_gamma   90.00
#
_symmetry.space_group_name_H-M   'P 1'
#
loop_
_entity.id
_entity.type
_entity.pdbx_description
1 polymer ?
#
loop_
_entity_poly.entity_id
_entity_poly.type
_entity_poly.pdbx_seq_one_letter_code
_entity_poly.pdbx_strand_id
1 'polypeptide(L)'
;MTQKYLNTIMLGDATEKLKELDDDSIDLIFADPPYFMQTTGTLLRFDGSVFDGIDDEWDKFDDYEAYDQFSLSWLKECKRILKKDGSLFVIGSFQNIYRIGYHLQNLGFWFINDIIWNKKNPVPNFAGTRLCNAHETILWVVKNKNAKFTFNYKTLKALNNNKQERSVWDIAICSGNERLKDVNNKKLHSTQKPYELLEKIVIAASKPNDIVLDPFLGTGTTAAAAKYNNRNWIGIEKDPSYVQAAFDRINAIIPTINDYNSLKLETKPPRISIEQLIAANYLFVNETLYSKDQMFQCKLLANGKVVFEDNEPLSIHKMSAFFLNQINHNGWDYFYVLRDNHLVSINDLRYQYVNNN
;
A
#
# COMPACT_ATOMS: atom_id res chain seq x y z
N MET A 1 6.46 -23.94 -4.62
CA MET A 1 7.53 -23.44 -5.51
C MET A 1 7.89 -21.98 -5.27
N THR A 2 6.94 -21.07 -4.96
CA THR A 2 7.20 -19.62 -4.78
C THR A 2 8.30 -19.31 -3.76
N GLN A 3 8.38 -20.06 -2.66
CA GLN A 3 9.34 -19.80 -1.57
C GLN A 3 10.81 -19.79 -2.03
N LYS A 4 11.17 -20.56 -3.06
CA LYS A 4 12.54 -20.63 -3.57
C LYS A 4 12.99 -19.35 -4.29
N TYR A 5 12.03 -18.50 -4.68
CA TYR A 5 12.26 -17.24 -5.37
C TYR A 5 12.21 -16.02 -4.46
N LEU A 6 12.00 -16.19 -3.15
CA LEU A 6 11.97 -15.06 -2.22
C LEU A 6 13.25 -14.25 -2.25
N ASN A 7 13.09 -12.94 -2.39
CA ASN A 7 14.15 -11.94 -2.45
C ASN A 7 15.14 -12.21 -3.59
N THR A 8 14.63 -12.70 -4.72
CA THR A 8 15.41 -12.98 -5.93
C THR A 8 14.81 -12.31 -7.17
N ILE A 9 15.64 -12.19 -8.21
CA ILE A 9 15.24 -11.77 -9.54
C ILE A 9 15.20 -13.01 -10.44
N MET A 10 14.05 -13.26 -11.05
CA MET A 10 13.86 -14.32 -12.05
C MET A 10 14.16 -13.75 -13.43
N LEU A 11 15.31 -14.11 -14.01
CA LEU A 11 15.64 -13.73 -15.39
C LEU A 11 14.75 -14.48 -16.38
N GLY A 12 13.93 -13.75 -17.15
CA GLY A 12 13.10 -14.30 -18.22
C GLY A 12 11.84 -13.50 -18.52
N ASP A 13 11.06 -14.00 -19.47
CA ASP A 13 9.79 -13.38 -19.86
C ASP A 13 8.73 -13.54 -18.75
N ALA A 14 8.04 -12.45 -18.41
CA ALA A 14 7.01 -12.42 -17.39
C ALA A 14 5.88 -13.44 -17.64
N THR A 15 5.45 -13.57 -18.89
CA THR A 15 4.33 -14.45 -19.28
C THR A 15 4.66 -15.93 -19.06
N GLU A 16 5.94 -16.31 -19.08
CA GLU A 16 6.40 -17.66 -18.77
C GLU A 16 6.78 -17.82 -17.30
N LYS A 17 7.52 -16.87 -16.73
CA LYS A 17 8.05 -16.95 -15.36
C LYS A 17 6.96 -16.91 -14.29
N LEU A 18 5.86 -16.20 -14.53
CA LEU A 18 4.73 -16.18 -13.62
C LEU A 18 4.10 -17.57 -13.42
N LYS A 19 4.14 -18.45 -14.43
CA LYS A 19 3.60 -19.82 -14.37
C LYS A 19 4.38 -20.70 -13.38
N GLU A 20 5.61 -20.34 -13.04
CA GLU A 20 6.45 -21.09 -12.09
C GLU A 20 6.10 -20.81 -10.61
N LEU A 21 5.28 -19.78 -10.35
CA LEU A 21 4.84 -19.39 -9.01
C LEU A 21 3.54 -20.13 -8.63
N ASP A 22 3.39 -20.46 -7.35
CA ASP A 22 2.21 -21.16 -6.83
C ASP A 22 0.96 -20.26 -6.82
N ASP A 23 -0.22 -20.85 -6.92
CA ASP A 23 -1.50 -20.19 -6.71
C ASP A 23 -1.57 -19.54 -5.31
N ASP A 24 -2.31 -18.43 -5.18
CA ASP A 24 -2.58 -17.78 -3.88
C ASP A 24 -1.31 -17.57 -3.02
N SER A 25 -0.17 -17.21 -3.64
CA SER A 25 1.14 -17.12 -2.96
C SER A 25 1.67 -15.69 -2.79
N ILE A 26 1.13 -14.70 -3.52
CA ILE A 26 1.63 -13.32 -3.53
C ILE A 26 0.65 -12.36 -2.83
N ASP A 27 1.16 -11.49 -1.96
CA ASP A 27 0.35 -10.54 -1.18
C ASP A 27 0.07 -9.24 -1.95
N LEU A 28 1.09 -8.72 -2.63
CA LEU A 28 1.01 -7.47 -3.40
C LEU A 28 1.72 -7.65 -4.74
N ILE A 29 1.06 -7.23 -5.82
CA ILE A 29 1.69 -7.14 -7.15
C ILE A 29 1.70 -5.67 -7.57
N PHE A 30 2.84 -5.18 -8.03
CA PHE A 30 2.92 -3.93 -8.78
C PHE A 30 3.40 -4.26 -10.19
N ALA A 31 2.68 -3.80 -11.22
CA ALA A 31 3.02 -4.04 -12.61
C ALA A 31 3.14 -2.72 -13.38
N ASP A 32 4.30 -2.51 -13.99
CA ASP A 32 4.60 -1.44 -14.95
C ASP A 32 4.86 -2.09 -16.33
N PRO A 33 3.81 -2.61 -16.99
CA PRO A 33 3.97 -3.28 -18.28
C PRO A 33 4.44 -2.29 -19.36
N PRO A 34 4.92 -2.78 -20.52
CA PRO A 34 5.08 -1.94 -21.70
C PRO A 34 3.81 -1.15 -22.03
N TYR A 35 3.96 0.11 -22.46
CA TYR A 35 2.84 1.03 -22.72
C TYR A 35 2.33 0.97 -24.15
N PHE A 36 3.06 0.28 -25.03
CA PHE A 36 2.82 0.28 -26.47
C PHE A 36 2.82 1.71 -27.02
N MET A 37 3.93 2.41 -26.79
CA MET A 37 4.15 3.75 -27.31
C MET A 37 4.24 3.69 -28.84
N GLN A 38 3.12 4.00 -29.50
CA GLN A 38 2.98 4.13 -30.96
C GLN A 38 3.63 5.43 -31.46
N THR A 39 4.89 5.67 -31.07
CA THR A 39 5.68 6.82 -31.49
C THR A 39 6.21 6.60 -32.90
N THR A 40 6.09 7.63 -33.74
CA THR A 40 6.63 7.63 -35.12
C THR A 40 7.49 8.88 -35.34
N GLY A 41 8.66 8.70 -35.93
CA GLY A 41 9.57 9.79 -36.28
C GLY A 41 10.37 10.36 -35.10
N THR A 42 11.21 11.35 -35.40
CA THR A 42 12.12 11.97 -34.43
C THR A 42 11.47 13.20 -33.79
N LEU A 43 11.38 13.21 -32.46
CA LEU A 43 10.93 14.39 -31.71
C LEU A 43 12.11 15.32 -31.41
N LEU A 44 11.96 16.60 -31.72
CA LEU A 44 12.97 17.63 -31.41
C LEU A 44 12.52 18.50 -30.23
N ARG A 45 13.48 18.96 -29.44
CA ARG A 45 13.30 19.98 -28.40
C ARG A 45 13.27 21.39 -29.01
N PHE A 46 12.92 22.39 -28.20
CA PHE A 46 12.90 23.80 -28.63
C PHE A 46 14.25 24.31 -29.14
N ASP A 47 15.36 23.75 -28.65
CA ASP A 47 16.72 24.08 -29.08
C ASP A 47 17.19 23.30 -30.32
N GLY A 48 16.32 22.47 -30.91
CA GLY A 48 16.63 21.64 -32.07
C GLY A 48 17.34 20.32 -31.75
N SER A 49 17.66 20.04 -30.49
CA SER A 49 18.25 18.75 -30.10
C SER A 49 17.21 17.62 -30.12
N VAL A 50 17.67 16.39 -30.40
CA VAL A 50 16.79 15.21 -30.42
C VAL A 50 16.34 14.85 -29.00
N PHE A 51 15.04 14.68 -28.82
CA PHE A 51 14.48 14.18 -27.57
C PHE A 51 14.66 12.66 -27.48
N ASP A 52 15.45 12.24 -26.51
CA ASP A 52 15.68 10.83 -26.18
C ASP A 52 14.48 10.23 -25.41
N GLY A 53 13.49 9.77 -26.20
CA GLY A 53 12.23 9.18 -25.73
C GLY A 53 12.31 7.68 -25.43
N ILE A 54 11.19 6.98 -25.63
CA ILE A 54 11.10 5.52 -25.58
C ILE A 54 11.04 5.05 -27.03
N ASP A 55 12.00 4.22 -27.43
CA ASP A 55 12.05 3.56 -28.73
C ASP A 55 12.54 2.11 -28.58
N ASP A 56 12.42 1.57 -27.37
CA ASP A 56 12.89 0.25 -27.04
C ASP A 56 12.01 -0.84 -27.69
N GLU A 57 12.63 -1.90 -28.21
CA GLU A 57 11.94 -3.01 -28.88
C GLU A 57 10.90 -3.72 -28.00
N TRP A 58 11.09 -3.72 -26.69
CA TRP A 58 10.16 -4.33 -25.75
C TRP A 58 8.79 -3.61 -25.66
N ASP A 59 8.69 -2.39 -26.20
CA ASP A 59 7.48 -1.59 -26.22
C ASP A 59 6.75 -1.59 -27.57
N LYS A 60 7.25 -2.37 -28.54
CA LYS A 60 6.66 -2.48 -29.88
C LYS A 60 5.72 -3.68 -29.96
N PHE A 61 4.51 -3.45 -30.47
CA PHE A 61 3.51 -4.47 -30.75
C PHE A 61 2.96 -4.27 -32.16
N ASP A 62 2.55 -5.35 -32.81
CA ASP A 62 2.03 -5.29 -34.18
C ASP A 62 0.72 -4.49 -34.24
N ASP A 63 -0.18 -4.75 -33.30
CA ASP A 63 -1.47 -4.08 -33.17
C ASP A 63 -2.03 -4.20 -31.74
N TYR A 64 -3.25 -3.68 -31.56
CA TYR A 64 -3.94 -3.75 -30.27
C TYR A 64 -4.39 -5.17 -29.88
N GLU A 65 -4.60 -6.07 -30.83
CA GLU A 65 -4.97 -7.45 -30.51
C GLU A 65 -3.76 -8.18 -29.94
N ALA A 66 -2.57 -8.02 -30.53
CA ALA A 66 -1.31 -8.52 -30.00
C ALA A 66 -1.04 -7.98 -28.57
N TYR A 67 -1.24 -6.67 -28.36
CA TYR A 67 -1.10 -6.07 -27.03
C TYR A 67 -2.11 -6.60 -26.01
N ASP A 68 -3.35 -6.87 -26.43
CA ASP A 68 -4.38 -7.46 -25.59
C ASP A 68 -4.08 -8.91 -25.22
N GLN A 69 -3.62 -9.74 -26.16
CA GLN A 69 -3.24 -11.12 -25.88
C GLN A 69 -2.06 -11.16 -24.89
N PHE A 70 -1.05 -10.31 -25.11
CA PHE A 70 0.03 -10.11 -24.16
C PHE A 70 -0.52 -9.71 -22.79
N SER A 71 -1.37 -8.68 -22.73
CA SER A 71 -1.94 -8.17 -21.48
C SER A 71 -2.73 -9.23 -20.72
N LEU A 72 -3.59 -9.97 -21.42
CA LEU A 72 -4.40 -11.04 -20.83
C LEU A 72 -3.55 -12.19 -20.30
N SER A 73 -2.43 -12.52 -20.95
CA SER A 73 -1.58 -13.63 -20.54
C SER A 73 -1.00 -13.41 -19.12
N TRP A 74 -0.37 -12.26 -18.87
CA TRP A 74 0.21 -11.96 -17.56
C TRP A 74 -0.85 -11.61 -16.52
N LEU A 75 -1.95 -10.94 -16.91
CA LEU A 75 -3.04 -10.61 -15.99
C LEU A 75 -3.74 -11.86 -15.42
N LYS A 76 -3.92 -12.91 -16.24
CA LYS A 76 -4.47 -14.20 -15.79
C LYS A 76 -3.57 -14.85 -14.75
N GLU A 77 -2.26 -14.87 -15.00
CA GLU A 77 -1.29 -15.43 -14.05
C GLU A 77 -1.22 -14.59 -12.77
N CYS A 78 -1.19 -13.26 -12.87
CA CYS A 78 -1.27 -12.38 -11.71
C CYS A 78 -2.54 -12.68 -10.88
N LYS A 79 -3.69 -12.91 -11.51
CA LYS A 79 -4.92 -13.29 -10.79
C LYS A 79 -4.78 -14.64 -10.08
N ARG A 80 -4.16 -15.63 -10.73
CA ARG A 80 -3.95 -16.98 -10.18
C ARG A 80 -3.08 -16.92 -8.92
N ILE A 81 -1.93 -16.27 -9.00
CA ILE A 81 -0.92 -16.24 -7.94
C ILE A 81 -1.23 -15.25 -6.81
N LEU A 82 -2.03 -14.21 -7.05
CA LEU A 82 -2.41 -13.25 -6.03
C LEU A 82 -3.25 -13.94 -4.96
N LYS A 83 -2.95 -13.73 -3.68
CA LYS A 83 -3.76 -14.24 -2.55
C LYS A 83 -5.19 -13.69 -2.59
N LYS A 84 -6.09 -14.36 -1.87
CA LYS A 84 -7.52 -13.99 -1.78
C LYS A 84 -7.75 -12.59 -1.22
N ASP A 85 -6.86 -12.11 -0.37
CA ASP A 85 -6.81 -10.77 0.22
C ASP A 85 -5.69 -9.89 -0.38
N GLY A 86 -5.03 -10.35 -1.43
CA GLY A 86 -3.96 -9.60 -2.08
C GLY A 86 -4.46 -8.43 -2.94
N SER A 87 -3.56 -7.48 -3.19
CA SER A 87 -3.79 -6.33 -4.06
C SER A 87 -2.90 -6.37 -5.31
N LEU A 88 -3.42 -5.87 -6.42
CA LEU A 88 -2.68 -5.62 -7.66
C LEU A 88 -2.76 -4.13 -8.00
N PHE A 89 -1.61 -3.52 -8.24
CA PHE A 89 -1.48 -2.18 -8.79
C PHE A 89 -0.92 -2.29 -10.20
N VAL A 90 -1.59 -1.68 -11.18
CA VAL A 90 -1.09 -1.60 -12.56
C VAL A 90 -0.98 -0.15 -12.96
N ILE A 91 0.19 0.29 -13.39
CA ILE A 91 0.39 1.66 -13.90
C ILE A 91 0.35 1.69 -15.44
N GLY A 92 -0.12 2.80 -15.98
CA GLY A 92 -0.09 3.06 -17.41
C GLY A 92 -0.41 4.51 -17.72
N SER A 93 -0.35 4.85 -18.99
CA SER A 93 -0.85 6.12 -19.53
C SER A 93 -2.04 5.88 -20.45
N PHE A 94 -2.57 6.93 -21.08
CA PHE A 94 -3.76 6.83 -21.93
C PHE A 94 -3.60 5.83 -23.10
N GLN A 95 -2.38 5.48 -23.48
CA GLN A 95 -2.05 4.52 -24.54
C GLN A 95 -2.54 3.11 -24.20
N ASN A 96 -2.41 2.68 -22.94
CA ASN A 96 -2.68 1.29 -22.56
C ASN A 96 -3.68 1.14 -21.40
N ILE A 97 -3.78 2.11 -20.49
CA ILE A 97 -4.43 1.89 -19.19
C ILE A 97 -5.91 1.56 -19.30
N TYR A 98 -6.60 2.08 -20.32
CA TYR A 98 -8.01 1.76 -20.58
C TYR A 98 -8.20 0.32 -21.05
N ARG A 99 -7.28 -0.21 -21.86
CA ARG A 99 -7.31 -1.60 -22.33
C ARG A 99 -7.05 -2.57 -21.18
N ILE A 100 -6.03 -2.28 -20.37
CA ILE A 100 -5.72 -3.05 -19.17
C ILE A 100 -6.91 -3.01 -18.21
N GLY A 101 -7.50 -1.82 -17.98
CA GLY A 101 -8.69 -1.66 -17.14
C GLY A 101 -9.86 -2.52 -17.60
N TYR A 102 -10.13 -2.56 -18.91
CA TYR A 102 -11.15 -3.45 -19.51
C TYR A 102 -10.87 -4.93 -19.19
N HIS A 103 -9.63 -5.40 -19.41
CA HIS A 103 -9.26 -6.79 -19.13
C HIS A 103 -9.35 -7.15 -17.64
N LEU A 104 -8.92 -6.25 -16.75
CA LEU A 104 -9.03 -6.42 -15.30
C LEU A 104 -10.48 -6.64 -14.86
N GLN A 105 -11.41 -5.83 -15.36
CA GLN A 105 -12.84 -5.98 -15.04
C GLN A 105 -13.39 -7.31 -15.56
N ASN A 106 -13.07 -7.69 -16.80
CA ASN A 106 -13.57 -8.93 -17.40
C ASN A 106 -12.97 -10.20 -16.78
N LEU A 107 -11.75 -10.11 -16.25
CA LEU A 107 -11.18 -11.17 -15.42
C LEU A 107 -11.82 -11.25 -14.03
N GLY A 108 -12.67 -10.30 -13.66
CA GLY A 108 -13.41 -10.26 -12.39
C GLY A 108 -12.60 -9.71 -11.22
N PHE A 109 -11.57 -8.91 -11.47
CA PHE A 109 -10.96 -8.10 -10.40
C PHE A 109 -11.96 -7.04 -9.92
N TRP A 110 -11.85 -6.65 -8.65
CA TRP A 110 -12.65 -5.57 -8.09
C TRP A 110 -11.80 -4.32 -7.93
N PHE A 111 -12.27 -3.20 -8.48
CA PHE A 111 -11.56 -1.93 -8.42
C PHE A 111 -11.76 -1.28 -7.05
N ILE A 112 -10.66 -0.85 -6.44
CA ILE A 112 -10.66 -0.08 -5.21
C ILE A 112 -10.57 1.40 -5.53
N ASN A 113 -9.54 1.79 -6.29
CA ASN A 113 -9.34 3.16 -6.75
C ASN A 113 -8.58 3.17 -8.08
N ASP A 114 -8.88 4.13 -8.94
CA ASP A 114 -7.89 4.72 -9.83
C ASP A 114 -7.13 5.82 -9.07
N ILE A 115 -5.82 5.86 -9.28
CA ILE A 115 -4.90 6.80 -8.64
C ILE A 115 -4.16 7.54 -9.75
N ILE A 116 -4.14 8.87 -9.68
CA ILE A 116 -3.43 9.71 -10.62
C ILE A 116 -2.07 10.07 -10.02
N TRP A 117 -0.99 9.60 -10.65
CA TRP A 117 0.33 10.14 -10.37
C TRP A 117 0.49 11.45 -11.14
N ASN A 118 0.33 12.57 -10.44
CA ASN A 118 0.59 13.90 -10.97
C ASN A 118 2.10 14.19 -10.90
N LYS A 119 2.73 14.35 -12.06
CA LYS A 119 4.17 14.58 -12.18
C LYS A 119 4.44 16.05 -11.85
N LYS A 120 5.23 16.33 -10.79
CA LYS A 120 5.59 17.70 -10.41
C LYS A 120 6.45 18.42 -11.47
N ASN A 121 7.21 17.66 -12.24
CA ASN A 121 8.17 18.13 -13.23
C ASN A 121 8.09 17.27 -14.51
N PRO A 122 6.95 17.28 -15.22
CA PRO A 122 6.78 16.48 -16.42
C PRO A 122 7.64 17.04 -17.57
N VAL A 123 7.96 16.16 -18.52
CA VAL A 123 8.55 16.62 -19.78
C VAL A 123 7.50 17.46 -20.53
N PRO A 124 7.82 18.70 -20.95
CA PRO A 124 6.87 19.57 -21.61
C PRO A 124 6.49 19.06 -23.01
N ASN A 125 5.34 19.50 -23.51
CA ASN A 125 4.99 19.33 -24.93
C ASN A 125 5.80 20.33 -25.78
N PHE A 126 6.76 19.84 -26.57
CA PHE A 126 7.65 20.71 -27.36
C PHE A 126 6.99 21.31 -28.60
N ALA A 127 6.04 20.60 -29.23
CA ALA A 127 5.44 21.02 -30.50
C ALA A 127 4.22 21.96 -30.33
N GLY A 128 3.69 22.11 -29.10
CA GLY A 128 2.48 22.89 -28.84
C GLY A 128 1.21 22.30 -29.45
N THR A 129 1.22 21.02 -29.85
CA THR A 129 0.10 20.39 -30.59
C THR A 129 -0.95 19.77 -29.69
N ARG A 130 -0.63 19.52 -28.42
CA ARG A 130 -1.48 18.84 -27.43
C ARG A 130 -1.17 19.38 -26.02
N LEU A 131 -2.00 18.98 -25.06
CA LEU A 131 -1.71 19.19 -23.63
C LEU A 131 -0.40 18.50 -23.22
N CYS A 132 0.22 19.00 -22.15
CA CYS A 132 1.38 18.35 -21.54
C CYS A 132 0.93 17.05 -20.85
N ASN A 133 1.59 15.93 -21.15
CA ASN A 133 1.35 14.65 -20.50
C ASN A 133 1.93 14.66 -19.08
N ALA A 134 1.21 15.31 -18.18
CA ALA A 134 1.66 15.59 -16.82
C ALA A 134 1.27 14.53 -15.79
N HIS A 135 0.63 13.43 -16.20
CA HIS A 135 0.26 12.36 -15.27
C HIS A 135 0.33 10.97 -15.89
N GLU A 136 0.26 9.96 -15.03
CA GLU A 136 -0.03 8.56 -15.33
C GLU A 136 -1.14 8.07 -14.40
N THR A 137 -1.81 6.98 -14.78
CA THR A 137 -2.91 6.38 -14.03
C THR A 137 -2.49 5.03 -13.49
N ILE A 138 -2.76 4.79 -12.21
CA ILE A 138 -2.52 3.55 -11.50
C ILE A 138 -3.87 2.97 -11.11
N LEU A 139 -4.14 1.73 -11.51
CA LEU A 139 -5.34 0.99 -11.14
C LEU A 139 -5.03 0.12 -9.93
N TRP A 140 -5.67 0.40 -8.80
CA TRP A 140 -5.63 -0.48 -7.63
C TRP A 140 -6.85 -1.40 -7.64
N VAL A 141 -6.58 -2.69 -7.76
CA VAL A 141 -7.60 -3.74 -7.78
C VAL A 141 -7.29 -4.84 -6.79
N VAL A 142 -8.32 -5.61 -6.42
CA VAL A 142 -8.22 -6.79 -5.55
C VAL A 142 -8.84 -7.99 -6.24
N LYS A 143 -8.48 -9.20 -5.80
CA LYS A 143 -8.83 -10.46 -6.50
C LYS A 143 -10.32 -10.62 -6.81
N ASN A 144 -11.19 -10.15 -5.90
CA ASN A 144 -12.66 -10.15 -6.06
C ASN A 144 -13.33 -9.16 -5.08
N LYS A 145 -14.63 -8.90 -5.26
CA LYS A 145 -15.43 -7.94 -4.47
C LYS A 145 -15.45 -8.18 -2.96
N ASN A 146 -15.28 -9.44 -2.54
CA ASN A 146 -15.36 -9.83 -1.13
C ASN A 146 -13.97 -9.94 -0.47
N ALA A 147 -12.90 -9.58 -1.18
CA ALA A 147 -11.54 -9.62 -0.67
C ALA A 147 -11.39 -8.70 0.55
N LYS A 148 -10.81 -9.23 1.64
CA LYS A 148 -10.48 -8.46 2.86
C LYS A 148 -9.06 -7.91 2.74
N PHE A 149 -8.85 -7.04 1.78
CA PHE A 149 -7.53 -6.55 1.40
C PHE A 149 -6.88 -5.68 2.47
N THR A 150 -5.54 -5.60 2.42
CA THR A 150 -4.75 -4.71 3.27
C THR A 150 -4.86 -3.27 2.76
N PHE A 151 -5.22 -2.36 3.66
CA PHE A 151 -5.09 -0.92 3.45
C PHE A 151 -4.65 -0.24 4.75
N ASN A 152 -3.42 0.24 4.78
CA ASN A 152 -2.79 0.83 5.96
C ASN A 152 -3.18 2.32 6.08
N TYR A 153 -4.46 2.56 6.32
CA TYR A 153 -5.08 3.88 6.33
C TYR A 153 -4.44 4.83 7.34
N LYS A 154 -4.21 4.36 8.58
CA LYS A 154 -3.69 5.24 9.65
C LYS A 154 -2.24 5.62 9.37
N THR A 155 -1.48 4.70 8.80
CA THR A 155 -0.08 4.90 8.40
C THR A 155 0.02 5.93 7.28
N LEU A 156 -0.76 5.77 6.19
CA LEU A 156 -0.81 6.75 5.11
C LEU A 156 -1.29 8.13 5.59
N LYS A 157 -2.29 8.15 6.47
CA LYS A 157 -2.78 9.39 7.09
C LYS A 157 -1.68 10.09 7.86
N ALA A 158 -0.90 9.36 8.66
CA ALA A 158 0.21 9.92 9.43
C ALA A 158 1.33 10.46 8.52
N LEU A 159 1.71 9.71 7.47
CA LEU A 159 2.68 10.15 6.46
C LEU A 159 2.23 11.40 5.69
N ASN A 160 0.91 11.59 5.55
CA ASN A 160 0.31 12.76 4.91
C ASN A 160 -0.12 13.84 5.93
N ASN A 161 0.71 14.13 6.93
CA ASN A 161 0.48 15.18 7.93
C ASN A 161 -0.87 15.05 8.67
N ASN A 162 -1.23 13.81 9.04
CA ASN A 162 -2.51 13.45 9.66
C ASN A 162 -3.75 13.76 8.82
N LYS A 163 -3.60 13.97 7.50
CA LYS A 163 -4.71 14.12 6.55
C LYS A 163 -4.90 12.84 5.77
N GLN A 164 -6.16 12.51 5.48
CA GLN A 164 -6.47 11.36 4.64
C GLN A 164 -5.79 11.52 3.27
N GLU A 165 -5.16 10.44 2.81
CA GLU A 165 -4.55 10.37 1.50
C GLU A 165 -5.60 10.49 0.39
N ARG A 166 -5.25 11.19 -0.70
CA ARG A 166 -6.13 11.39 -1.86
C ARG A 166 -5.76 10.43 -2.98
N SER A 167 -6.64 10.29 -3.98
CA SER A 167 -6.35 9.53 -5.20
C SER A 167 -5.45 10.27 -6.20
N VAL A 168 -5.01 11.50 -5.90
CA VAL A 168 -4.06 12.25 -6.73
C VAL A 168 -2.78 12.43 -5.94
N TRP A 169 -1.67 11.93 -6.47
CA TRP A 169 -0.37 11.95 -5.81
C TRP A 169 0.62 12.81 -6.58
N ASP A 170 1.05 13.90 -5.94
CA ASP A 170 2.03 14.83 -6.50
C ASP A 170 3.46 14.36 -6.21
N ILE A 171 4.05 13.64 -7.16
CA ILE A 171 5.39 13.04 -7.02
C ILE A 171 6.25 13.44 -8.23
N ALA A 172 7.51 13.78 -7.99
CA ALA A 172 8.44 14.15 -9.07
C ALA A 172 8.84 12.91 -9.90
N ILE A 173 9.26 13.13 -11.15
CA ILE A 173 9.83 12.06 -11.96
C ILE A 173 11.19 11.61 -11.42
N CYS A 174 11.54 10.34 -11.66
CA CYS A 174 12.84 9.79 -11.29
C CYS A 174 13.96 10.53 -12.03
N SER A 175 14.80 11.23 -11.28
CA SER A 175 15.83 12.15 -11.79
C SER A 175 17.00 12.27 -10.81
N GLY A 176 18.06 12.97 -11.21
CA GLY A 176 19.24 13.17 -10.35
C GLY A 176 19.98 11.87 -10.02
N ASN A 177 20.41 11.72 -8.76
CA ASN A 177 21.16 10.55 -8.28
C ASN A 177 20.32 9.28 -8.21
N GLU A 178 18.98 9.39 -8.16
CA GLU A 178 18.09 8.23 -8.14
C GLU A 178 18.04 7.53 -9.51
N ARG A 179 18.21 8.30 -10.59
CA ARG A 179 18.13 7.79 -11.96
C ARG A 179 19.40 7.03 -12.29
N LEU A 180 19.28 5.71 -12.50
CA LEU A 180 20.44 4.88 -12.82
C LEU A 180 20.99 5.23 -14.20
N LYS A 181 22.31 5.15 -14.30
CA LYS A 181 23.05 5.49 -15.51
C LYS A 181 23.97 4.36 -15.94
N ASP A 182 24.18 4.25 -17.24
CA ASP A 182 25.13 3.30 -17.82
C ASP A 182 26.59 3.79 -17.66
N VAL A 183 27.53 2.99 -18.17
CA VAL A 183 28.96 3.30 -18.16
C VAL A 183 29.32 4.59 -18.91
N ASN A 184 28.44 5.07 -19.79
CA ASN A 184 28.59 6.31 -20.56
C ASN A 184 27.85 7.50 -19.92
N ASN A 185 27.37 7.35 -18.68
CA ASN A 185 26.60 8.36 -17.94
C ASN A 185 25.27 8.75 -18.64
N LYS A 186 24.73 7.89 -19.51
CA LYS A 186 23.40 8.00 -20.10
C LYS A 186 22.36 7.30 -19.22
N LYS A 187 21.07 7.61 -19.40
CA LYS A 187 19.99 6.90 -18.69
C LYS A 187 20.10 5.40 -18.99
N LEU A 188 20.12 4.57 -17.94
CA LEU A 188 20.19 3.12 -18.14
C LEU A 188 18.83 2.56 -18.59
N HIS A 189 17.75 3.04 -17.97
CA HIS A 189 16.38 2.62 -18.28
C HIS A 189 15.52 3.81 -18.67
N SER A 190 14.76 3.69 -19.76
CA SER A 190 13.92 4.76 -20.31
C SER A 190 12.78 5.15 -19.36
N THR A 191 12.19 4.18 -18.67
CA THR A 191 10.93 4.34 -17.90
C THR A 191 11.07 4.09 -16.39
N GLN A 192 12.27 4.22 -15.81
CA GLN A 192 12.47 4.02 -14.36
C GLN A 192 11.50 4.89 -13.53
N LYS A 193 10.67 4.24 -12.70
CA LYS A 193 9.71 4.89 -11.82
C LYS A 193 10.37 5.44 -10.54
N PRO A 194 9.86 6.54 -9.96
CA PRO A 194 10.42 7.16 -8.76
C PRO A 194 10.18 6.29 -7.52
N TYR A 195 11.19 6.14 -6.68
CA TYR A 195 11.15 5.34 -5.46
C TYR A 195 9.99 5.72 -4.53
N GLU A 196 9.74 7.02 -4.34
CA GLU A 196 8.66 7.54 -3.48
C GLU A 196 7.28 6.98 -3.88
N LEU A 197 7.03 6.82 -5.17
CA LEU A 197 5.77 6.26 -5.66
C LEU A 197 5.60 4.79 -5.24
N LEU A 198 6.65 4.00 -5.41
CA LEU A 198 6.64 2.57 -5.10
C LEU A 198 6.62 2.32 -3.60
N GLU A 199 7.38 3.10 -2.83
CA GLU A 199 7.34 3.06 -1.36
C GLU A 199 5.93 3.33 -0.84
N LYS A 200 5.25 4.35 -1.38
CA LYS A 200 3.88 4.66 -1.01
C LYS A 200 2.91 3.51 -1.31
N ILE A 201 3.03 2.84 -2.47
CA ILE A 201 2.22 1.67 -2.83
C ILE A 201 2.49 0.48 -1.90
N VAL A 202 3.76 0.16 -1.67
CA VAL A 202 4.17 -0.94 -0.77
C VAL A 202 3.63 -0.70 0.63
N ILE A 203 3.81 0.49 1.18
CA ILE A 203 3.31 0.84 2.52
C ILE A 203 1.77 0.85 2.54
N ALA A 204 1.09 1.27 1.47
CA ALA A 204 -0.37 1.33 1.44
C ALA A 204 -1.04 -0.04 1.57
N ALA A 205 -0.50 -1.06 0.87
CA ALA A 205 -1.23 -2.29 0.58
C ALA A 205 -0.51 -3.59 0.98
N SER A 206 0.55 -3.52 1.79
CA SER A 206 1.25 -4.70 2.32
C SER A 206 1.64 -4.55 3.79
N LYS A 207 1.95 -5.66 4.45
CA LYS A 207 2.45 -5.75 5.82
C LYS A 207 3.92 -6.22 5.84
N PRO A 208 4.66 -6.00 6.93
CA PRO A 208 5.98 -6.61 7.09
C PRO A 208 5.95 -8.11 6.80
N ASN A 209 6.98 -8.59 6.09
CA ASN A 209 7.14 -9.98 5.60
C ASN A 209 6.20 -10.42 4.47
N ASP A 210 5.20 -9.62 4.07
CA ASP A 210 4.42 -9.90 2.86
C ASP A 210 5.34 -9.97 1.63
N ILE A 211 4.90 -10.71 0.61
CA ILE A 211 5.63 -10.90 -0.65
C ILE A 211 5.10 -9.90 -1.68
N VAL A 212 5.98 -8.98 -2.11
CA VAL A 212 5.73 -8.01 -3.18
C VAL A 212 6.33 -8.52 -4.49
N LEU A 213 5.50 -8.77 -5.50
CA LEU A 213 5.94 -9.18 -6.84
C LEU A 213 5.92 -8.01 -7.82
N ASP A 214 6.95 -7.92 -8.64
CA ASP A 214 6.97 -7.09 -9.85
C ASP A 214 7.27 -7.95 -11.08
N PRO A 215 6.29 -8.17 -11.99
CA PRO A 215 6.50 -8.94 -13.21
C PRO A 215 7.30 -8.18 -14.28
N PHE A 216 7.53 -6.87 -14.11
CA PHE A 216 8.23 -5.99 -15.06
C PHE A 216 9.25 -5.15 -14.29
N LEU A 217 10.15 -5.82 -13.57
CA LEU A 217 10.99 -5.22 -12.53
C LEU A 217 11.87 -4.07 -13.03
N GLY A 218 12.33 -4.13 -14.28
CA GLY A 218 13.30 -3.19 -14.83
C GLY A 218 14.53 -3.08 -13.94
N THR A 219 14.82 -1.86 -13.48
CA THR A 219 15.96 -1.56 -12.60
C THR A 219 15.66 -1.69 -11.10
N GLY A 220 14.62 -2.41 -10.72
CA GLY A 220 14.43 -2.87 -9.34
C GLY A 220 13.81 -1.88 -8.36
N THR A 221 13.09 -0.84 -8.82
CA THR A 221 12.48 0.16 -7.92
C THR A 221 11.52 -0.48 -6.90
N THR A 222 10.65 -1.38 -7.35
CA THR A 222 9.66 -2.07 -6.49
C THR A 222 10.33 -2.94 -5.43
N ALA A 223 11.30 -3.75 -5.83
CA ALA A 223 12.07 -4.60 -4.93
C ALA A 223 12.90 -3.80 -3.91
N ALA A 224 13.49 -2.68 -4.33
CA ALA A 224 14.21 -1.78 -3.43
C ALA A 224 13.27 -1.19 -2.36
N ALA A 225 12.08 -0.72 -2.77
CA ALA A 225 11.06 -0.20 -1.86
C ALA A 225 10.53 -1.28 -0.89
N ALA A 226 10.30 -2.50 -1.39
CA ALA A 226 9.90 -3.64 -0.57
C ALA A 226 10.96 -3.99 0.48
N LYS A 227 12.22 -4.16 0.06
CA LYS A 227 13.33 -4.48 0.96
C LYS A 227 13.53 -3.41 2.04
N TYR A 228 13.53 -2.13 1.67
CA TYR A 228 13.66 -1.03 2.64
C TYR A 228 12.58 -1.07 3.71
N ASN A 229 11.35 -1.43 3.31
CA ASN A 229 10.19 -1.50 4.18
C ASN A 229 10.01 -2.88 4.85
N ASN A 230 11.01 -3.77 4.89
CA ASN A 230 10.90 -5.10 5.49
C ASN A 230 9.78 -5.98 4.89
N ARG A 231 9.56 -5.87 3.58
CA ARG A 231 8.74 -6.82 2.82
C ARG A 231 9.68 -7.77 2.07
N ASN A 232 9.21 -9.00 1.87
CA ASN A 232 9.84 -9.89 0.91
C ASN A 232 9.48 -9.43 -0.50
N TRP A 233 10.30 -9.77 -1.47
CA TRP A 233 10.05 -9.39 -2.84
C TRP A 233 10.41 -10.48 -3.85
N ILE A 234 9.77 -10.45 -5.00
CA ILE A 234 10.14 -11.25 -6.17
C ILE A 234 10.10 -10.29 -7.36
N GLY A 235 11.12 -10.31 -8.19
CA GLY A 235 11.14 -9.52 -9.42
C GLY A 235 11.33 -10.40 -10.63
N ILE A 236 10.66 -10.08 -11.74
CA ILE A 236 10.87 -10.74 -13.03
C ILE A 236 11.34 -9.68 -14.02
N GLU A 237 12.42 -9.98 -14.73
CA GLU A 237 12.98 -9.10 -15.76
C GLU A 237 13.64 -9.94 -16.84
N LYS A 238 13.47 -9.55 -18.11
CA LYS A 238 13.99 -10.29 -19.27
C LYS A 238 15.38 -9.81 -19.70
N ASP A 239 15.71 -8.56 -19.47
CA ASP A 239 16.98 -7.95 -19.86
C ASP A 239 18.06 -8.16 -18.79
N PRO A 240 19.13 -8.93 -19.08
CA PRO A 240 20.20 -9.20 -18.13
C PRO A 240 20.90 -7.94 -17.60
N SER A 241 20.98 -6.85 -18.39
CA SER A 241 21.60 -5.60 -17.97
C SER A 241 20.76 -4.89 -16.91
N TYR A 242 19.44 -4.92 -17.04
CA TYR A 242 18.51 -4.39 -16.05
C TYR A 242 18.50 -5.25 -14.78
N VAL A 243 18.56 -6.58 -14.92
CA VAL A 243 18.71 -7.51 -13.78
C VAL A 243 19.94 -7.16 -12.96
N GLN A 244 21.09 -6.97 -13.60
CA GLN A 244 22.34 -6.65 -12.90
C GLN A 244 22.23 -5.32 -12.13
N ALA A 245 21.72 -4.28 -12.79
CA ALA A 245 21.54 -2.97 -12.15
C ALA A 245 20.52 -3.00 -11.01
N ALA A 246 19.43 -3.76 -11.16
CA ALA A 246 18.46 -4.01 -10.10
C ALA A 246 19.12 -4.70 -8.91
N PHE A 247 19.91 -5.75 -9.14
CA PHE A 247 20.61 -6.48 -8.10
C PHE A 247 21.55 -5.57 -7.30
N ASP A 248 22.37 -4.77 -7.98
CA ASP A 248 23.30 -3.83 -7.33
C ASP A 248 22.56 -2.78 -6.49
N ARG A 249 21.50 -2.20 -7.06
CA ARG A 249 20.63 -1.24 -6.35
C ARG A 249 20.01 -1.85 -5.11
N ILE A 250 19.42 -3.04 -5.22
CA ILE A 250 18.72 -3.69 -4.11
C ILE A 250 19.72 -4.11 -3.01
N ASN A 251 20.92 -4.57 -3.37
CA ASN A 251 21.94 -4.94 -2.40
C ASN A 251 22.43 -3.75 -1.57
N ALA A 252 22.50 -2.56 -2.17
CA ALA A 252 22.86 -1.33 -1.46
C ALA A 252 21.79 -0.87 -0.44
N ILE A 253 20.55 -1.40 -0.51
CA ILE A 253 19.49 -1.05 0.45
C ILE A 253 19.73 -1.72 1.80
N ILE A 254 19.77 -0.90 2.84
CA ILE A 254 19.77 -1.31 4.25
C ILE A 254 18.34 -1.15 4.77
N PRO A 255 17.63 -2.24 5.13
CA PRO A 255 16.30 -2.15 5.72
C PRO A 255 16.34 -1.36 7.03
N THR A 256 15.33 -0.54 7.27
CA THR A 256 15.17 0.18 8.53
C THR A 256 13.85 -0.21 9.18
N ILE A 257 13.74 -0.13 10.50
CA ILE A 257 12.47 -0.34 11.21
C ILE A 257 12.05 1.00 11.81
N ASN A 258 10.85 1.45 11.49
CA ASN A 258 10.21 2.62 12.08
C ASN A 258 8.71 2.36 12.29
N ASP A 259 8.01 3.28 12.94
CA ASP A 259 6.59 3.10 13.30
C ASP A 259 5.66 2.96 12.08
N TYR A 260 6.06 3.51 10.93
CA TYR A 260 5.30 3.45 9.69
C TYR A 260 5.49 2.10 9.00
N ASN A 261 6.73 1.69 8.75
CA ASN A 261 6.98 0.45 8.01
C ASN A 261 6.69 -0.80 8.85
N SER A 262 6.76 -0.72 10.19
CA SER A 262 6.28 -1.79 11.09
C SER A 262 4.77 -1.76 11.33
N LEU A 263 4.05 -0.79 10.75
CA LEU A 263 2.59 -0.63 10.85
C LEU A 263 2.06 -0.56 12.29
N LYS A 264 2.83 0.01 13.23
CA LYS A 264 2.39 0.12 14.64
C LYS A 264 1.06 0.86 14.77
N LEU A 265 0.80 1.84 13.90
CA LEU A 265 -0.43 2.62 13.88
C LEU A 265 -1.66 1.76 13.52
N GLU A 266 -1.49 0.70 12.74
CA GLU A 266 -2.58 -0.19 12.33
C GLU A 266 -2.97 -1.20 13.41
N THR A 267 -2.13 -1.37 14.44
CA THR A 267 -2.40 -2.26 15.56
C THR A 267 -3.74 -1.91 16.18
N LYS A 268 -4.66 -2.87 16.15
CA LYS A 268 -5.96 -2.72 16.81
C LYS A 268 -5.75 -2.87 18.31
N PRO A 269 -6.44 -2.07 19.14
CA PRO A 269 -6.40 -2.30 20.57
C PRO A 269 -6.88 -3.72 20.90
N PRO A 270 -6.39 -4.33 21.99
CA PRO A 270 -6.81 -5.65 22.41
C PRO A 270 -8.33 -5.78 22.53
N ARG A 271 -8.87 -6.93 22.11
CA ARG A 271 -10.30 -7.25 22.26
C ARG A 271 -10.54 -7.88 23.63
N ILE A 272 -10.58 -7.05 24.64
CA ILE A 272 -10.86 -7.44 26.03
C ILE A 272 -12.21 -6.86 26.45
N SER A 273 -13.05 -7.68 27.07
CA SER A 273 -14.31 -7.24 27.66
C SER A 273 -14.11 -6.72 29.09
N ILE A 274 -15.05 -5.91 29.59
CA ILE A 274 -14.96 -5.43 30.97
C ILE A 274 -15.11 -6.59 31.96
N GLU A 275 -15.92 -7.58 31.66
CA GLU A 275 -16.09 -8.80 32.46
C GLU A 275 -14.78 -9.59 32.60
N GLN A 276 -13.95 -9.64 31.55
CA GLN A 276 -12.62 -10.26 31.64
C GLN A 276 -11.71 -9.49 32.60
N LEU A 277 -11.75 -8.15 32.58
CA LEU A 277 -10.99 -7.33 33.53
C LEU A 277 -11.51 -7.48 34.96
N ILE A 278 -12.83 -7.65 35.14
CA ILE A 278 -13.42 -7.96 36.45
C ILE A 278 -12.93 -9.33 36.95
N ALA A 279 -13.04 -10.36 36.11
CA ALA A 279 -12.64 -11.72 36.47
C ALA A 279 -11.15 -11.84 36.82
N ALA A 280 -10.30 -11.00 36.20
CA ALA A 280 -8.87 -10.94 36.46
C ALA A 280 -8.48 -9.92 37.56
N ASN A 281 -9.44 -9.34 38.28
CA ASN A 281 -9.23 -8.37 39.36
C ASN A 281 -8.51 -7.06 38.94
N TYR A 282 -8.63 -6.66 37.67
CA TYR A 282 -8.17 -5.33 37.21
C TYR A 282 -9.24 -4.26 37.48
N LEU A 283 -10.51 -4.66 37.42
CA LEU A 283 -11.68 -3.85 37.75
C LEU A 283 -12.55 -4.59 38.78
N PHE A 284 -13.38 -3.86 39.51
CA PHE A 284 -14.20 -4.43 40.58
C PHE A 284 -15.68 -4.08 40.41
N VAL A 285 -16.56 -4.98 40.85
CA VAL A 285 -18.00 -4.71 40.87
C VAL A 285 -18.29 -3.57 41.86
N ASN A 286 -19.21 -2.66 41.48
CA ASN A 286 -19.55 -1.40 42.17
C ASN A 286 -18.43 -0.36 42.25
N GLU A 287 -17.33 -0.58 41.51
CA GLU A 287 -16.28 0.40 41.33
C GLU A 287 -16.80 1.65 40.61
N THR A 288 -16.31 2.83 41.00
CA THR A 288 -16.63 4.07 40.30
C THR A 288 -15.67 4.29 39.14
N LEU A 289 -16.22 4.52 37.95
CA LEU A 289 -15.49 4.99 36.77
C LEU A 289 -15.70 6.50 36.63
N TYR A 290 -14.64 7.25 36.41
CA TYR A 290 -14.60 8.71 36.33
C TYR A 290 -14.27 9.19 34.92
N SER A 291 -14.79 10.34 34.51
CA SER A 291 -14.20 11.13 33.43
C SER A 291 -12.84 11.69 33.88
N LYS A 292 -11.99 12.08 32.92
CA LYS A 292 -10.64 12.61 33.21
C LYS A 292 -10.65 13.85 34.11
N ASP A 293 -11.65 14.72 33.92
CA ASP A 293 -11.90 15.92 34.73
C ASP A 293 -12.70 15.64 36.00
N GLN A 294 -13.09 14.38 36.24
CA GLN A 294 -13.89 13.91 37.36
C GLN A 294 -15.28 14.56 37.48
N MET A 295 -15.74 15.27 36.44
CA MET A 295 -17.06 15.89 36.41
C MET A 295 -18.19 14.87 36.27
N PHE A 296 -17.91 13.73 35.64
CA PHE A 296 -18.85 12.64 35.46
C PHE A 296 -18.32 11.37 36.09
N GLN A 297 -19.21 10.58 36.68
CA GLN A 297 -18.89 9.29 37.25
C GLN A 297 -20.02 8.29 37.04
N CYS A 298 -19.71 7.00 36.97
CA CYS A 298 -20.70 5.92 36.89
C CYS A 298 -20.21 4.69 37.65
N LYS A 299 -21.11 3.77 37.98
CA LYS A 299 -20.82 2.55 38.73
C LYS A 299 -20.73 1.34 37.82
N LEU A 300 -19.69 0.53 37.98
CA LEU A 300 -19.47 -0.70 37.23
C LEU A 300 -20.31 -1.86 37.80
N LEU A 301 -21.02 -2.57 36.92
CA LEU A 301 -21.83 -3.73 37.25
C LEU A 301 -21.09 -5.04 36.91
N ALA A 302 -21.52 -6.14 37.54
CA ALA A 302 -20.92 -7.46 37.33
C ALA A 302 -21.00 -7.97 35.89
N ASN A 303 -22.00 -7.50 35.12
CA ASN A 303 -22.18 -7.83 33.70
C ASN A 303 -21.39 -6.90 32.75
N GLY A 304 -20.41 -6.16 33.25
CA GLY A 304 -19.54 -5.28 32.46
C GLY A 304 -20.19 -3.97 31.98
N LYS A 305 -21.47 -3.74 32.30
CA LYS A 305 -22.16 -2.47 32.05
C LYS A 305 -21.88 -1.46 33.16
N VAL A 306 -22.20 -0.21 32.88
CA VAL A 306 -22.12 0.89 33.85
C VAL A 306 -23.47 1.56 34.02
N VAL A 307 -23.72 2.08 35.22
CA VAL A 307 -24.95 2.81 35.58
C VAL A 307 -24.63 4.18 36.16
N PHE A 308 -25.42 5.18 35.80
CA PHE A 308 -25.35 6.53 36.33
C PHE A 308 -26.70 6.90 36.92
N GLU A 309 -26.75 7.17 38.22
CA GLU A 309 -28.00 7.45 38.95
C GLU A 309 -29.06 6.37 38.66
N ASP A 310 -30.29 6.77 38.34
CA ASP A 310 -31.43 5.88 38.08
C ASP A 310 -31.59 5.51 36.58
N ASN A 311 -30.58 5.79 35.76
CA ASN A 311 -30.63 5.43 34.34
C ASN A 311 -30.48 3.92 34.12
N GLU A 312 -30.97 3.44 32.96
CA GLU A 312 -30.74 2.06 32.55
C GLU A 312 -29.23 1.74 32.40
N PRO A 313 -28.79 0.52 32.74
CA PRO A 313 -27.40 0.11 32.53
C PRO A 313 -26.96 0.14 31.06
N LEU A 314 -25.89 0.87 30.79
CA LEU A 314 -25.31 1.05 29.45
C LEU A 314 -23.93 0.41 29.34
N SER A 315 -23.47 0.16 28.11
CA SER A 315 -22.04 -0.13 27.90
C SER A 315 -21.20 1.14 28.18
N ILE A 316 -19.90 0.98 28.44
CA ILE A 316 -18.96 2.11 28.60
C ILE A 316 -18.99 3.06 27.38
N HIS A 317 -19.23 2.55 26.18
CA HIS A 317 -19.32 3.35 24.97
C HIS A 317 -20.57 4.22 24.95
N LYS A 318 -21.71 3.65 25.33
CA LYS A 318 -22.98 4.37 25.38
C LYS A 318 -23.04 5.35 26.55
N MET A 319 -22.48 4.99 27.71
CA MET A 319 -22.42 5.89 28.86
C MET A 319 -21.51 7.10 28.62
N SER A 320 -20.31 6.90 28.04
CA SER A 320 -19.45 8.04 27.69
C SER A 320 -20.09 8.93 26.61
N ALA A 321 -20.78 8.36 25.64
CA ALA A 321 -21.52 9.12 24.64
C ALA A 321 -22.67 9.92 25.29
N PHE A 322 -23.39 9.33 26.24
CA PHE A 322 -24.43 10.00 27.02
C PHE A 322 -23.88 11.23 27.76
N PHE A 323 -22.76 11.09 28.50
CA PHE A 323 -22.13 12.21 29.20
C PHE A 323 -21.64 13.33 28.27
N LEU A 324 -21.25 12.99 27.03
CA LEU A 324 -20.78 13.94 26.03
C LEU A 324 -21.89 14.49 25.11
N ASN A 325 -23.13 14.08 25.30
CA ASN A 325 -24.25 14.36 24.39
C ASN A 325 -23.95 13.97 22.93
N GLN A 326 -23.42 12.77 22.73
CA GLN A 326 -23.05 12.18 21.44
C GLN A 326 -23.79 10.86 21.20
N ILE A 327 -23.87 10.41 19.95
CA ILE A 327 -24.52 9.13 19.58
C ILE A 327 -23.66 7.92 19.99
N ASN A 328 -22.35 8.04 19.81
CA ASN A 328 -21.35 7.01 20.13
C ASN A 328 -20.04 7.67 20.55
N HIS A 329 -19.33 7.06 21.48
CA HIS A 329 -18.02 7.51 21.93
C HIS A 329 -17.17 6.31 22.38
N ASN A 330 -15.84 6.44 22.33
CA ASN A 330 -14.95 5.38 22.82
C ASN A 330 -14.85 5.42 24.35
N GLY A 331 -15.56 4.52 25.04
CA GLY A 331 -15.53 4.44 26.50
C GLY A 331 -14.16 4.10 27.08
N TRP A 332 -13.31 3.39 26.34
CA TRP A 332 -11.95 3.08 26.78
C TRP A 332 -11.10 4.34 26.99
N ASP A 333 -11.23 5.32 26.08
CA ASP A 333 -10.43 6.56 26.15
C ASP A 333 -11.07 7.62 27.06
N TYR A 334 -12.28 7.37 27.57
CA TYR A 334 -13.04 8.31 28.39
C TYR A 334 -12.91 8.03 29.89
N PHE A 335 -12.99 6.75 30.26
CA PHE A 335 -13.13 6.36 31.66
C PHE A 335 -11.78 6.05 32.35
N TYR A 336 -11.75 6.39 33.62
CA TYR A 336 -10.65 6.18 34.54
C TYR A 336 -11.16 5.55 35.82
N VAL A 337 -10.31 4.84 36.55
CA VAL A 337 -10.58 4.37 37.91
C VAL A 337 -9.54 4.96 38.86
N LEU A 338 -9.91 5.11 40.14
CA LEU A 338 -9.01 5.64 41.14
C LEU A 338 -8.16 4.49 41.73
N ARG A 339 -6.84 4.62 41.66
CA ARG A 339 -5.87 3.72 42.31
C ARG A 339 -4.88 4.58 43.06
N ASP A 340 -4.70 4.35 44.36
CA ASP A 340 -3.76 5.11 45.20
C ASP A 340 -3.88 6.64 45.01
N ASN A 341 -5.12 7.14 44.94
CA ASN A 341 -5.46 8.55 44.73
C ASN A 341 -5.07 9.14 43.34
N HIS A 342 -4.74 8.30 42.36
CA HIS A 342 -4.44 8.68 40.99
C HIS A 342 -5.46 8.07 40.02
N LEU A 343 -5.82 8.82 38.97
CA LEU A 343 -6.66 8.31 37.89
C LEU A 343 -5.83 7.41 36.97
N VAL A 344 -6.27 6.16 36.84
CA VAL A 344 -5.70 5.16 35.91
C VAL A 344 -6.71 4.91 34.81
N SER A 345 -6.29 5.00 33.54
CA SER A 345 -7.21 4.77 32.42
C SER A 345 -7.63 3.30 32.39
N ILE A 346 -8.92 3.04 32.16
CA ILE A 346 -9.37 1.66 31.94
C ILE A 346 -8.79 1.07 30.64
N ASN A 347 -8.37 1.93 29.69
CA ASN A 347 -7.65 1.49 28.50
C ASN A 347 -6.26 0.95 28.86
N ASP A 348 -5.55 1.60 29.78
CA ASP A 348 -4.24 1.12 30.24
C ASP A 348 -4.37 -0.23 30.94
N LEU A 349 -5.40 -0.41 31.78
CA LEU A 349 -5.69 -1.70 32.43
C LEU A 349 -5.94 -2.81 31.41
N ARG A 350 -6.61 -2.52 30.30
CA ARG A 350 -6.79 -3.46 29.19
C ARG A 350 -5.46 -3.92 28.58
N TYR A 351 -4.49 -3.02 28.41
CA TYR A 351 -3.17 -3.41 27.90
C TYR A 351 -2.34 -4.15 28.95
N GLN A 352 -2.42 -3.75 30.22
CA GLN A 352 -1.75 -4.46 31.31
C GLN A 352 -2.24 -5.92 31.44
N TYR A 353 -3.54 -6.15 31.26
CA TYR A 353 -4.10 -7.51 31.25
C TYR A 353 -3.44 -8.40 30.18
N VAL A 354 -3.23 -7.87 28.97
CA VAL A 354 -2.62 -8.62 27.86
C VAL A 354 -1.11 -8.80 28.01
N ASN A 355 -0.42 -7.88 28.69
CA ASN A 355 1.02 -8.05 28.93
C ASN A 355 1.32 -9.08 30.04
N ASN A 356 0.36 -9.34 30.91
CA ASN A 356 0.52 -10.24 32.06
C ASN A 356 -0.05 -11.66 31.85
N ASN A 357 -0.75 -11.91 30.73
CA ASN A 357 -1.34 -13.19 30.35
C ASN A 357 -1.03 -13.49 28.89
#